data_AF-A0A562KRJ7-F1
#
_entry.id   AF-A0A562KRJ7-F1
#
_cell.length_a   1.000
_cell.length_b   1.000
_cell.length_c   1.000
_cell.angle_alpha   90.00
_cell.angle_beta   90.00
_cell.angle_gamma   90.00
#
_symmetry.space_group_name_H-M   'P 1'
#
loop_
_entity.id
_entity.type
_entity.pdbx_description
1 polymer ?
#
loop_
_entity_poly.entity_id
_entity_poly.type
_entity_poly.pdbx_seq_one_letter_code
_entity_poly.pdbx_strand_id
1 'polypeptide(L)'
;MKSLTSNTRTYILAIAQQINGAYEKGWYDACAVMIRRLIETLIIETFEKHRVAHKIKGPSGDYLFLRDLIAATLQETAWNPSRNLKSALPKLKDVGDKSSHNRFFVAKRGDIQPLIGDIRSVVQELLYQSGLKQ
;
A
#
# COMPACT_ATOMS: atom_id res chain seq x y z
N MET A 1 1.06 -2.53 12.70
CA MET A 1 0.47 -1.35 12.01
C MET A 1 -0.57 -0.58 12.83
N LYS A 2 -1.27 -1.21 13.79
CA LYS A 2 -2.36 -0.57 14.57
C LYS A 2 -2.05 0.85 15.08
N SER A 3 -0.93 1.07 15.77
CA SER A 3 -0.54 2.40 16.28
C SER A 3 -0.26 3.43 15.18
N LEU A 4 0.17 2.97 14.01
CA LEU A 4 0.46 3.83 12.88
C LEU A 4 -0.82 4.36 12.24
N THR A 5 -1.88 3.55 12.21
CA THR A 5 -3.17 3.89 11.60
C THR A 5 -4.25 4.31 12.59
N SER A 6 -3.94 4.36 13.90
CA SER A 6 -4.83 4.95 14.90
C SER A 6 -5.18 6.40 14.54
N ASN A 7 -6.43 6.79 14.78
CA ASN A 7 -6.97 8.14 14.49
C ASN A 7 -6.94 8.52 12.99
N THR A 8 -6.88 7.53 12.09
CA THR A 8 -7.09 7.72 10.65
C THR A 8 -8.52 7.28 10.28
N ARG A 9 -8.86 7.26 8.98
CA ARG A 9 -10.18 6.80 8.52
C ARG A 9 -10.44 5.34 8.91
N THR A 10 -11.67 5.02 9.28
CA THR A 10 -12.06 3.70 9.84
C THR A 10 -11.64 2.52 8.96
N TYR A 11 -11.75 2.63 7.63
CA TYR A 11 -11.36 1.55 6.72
C TYR A 11 -9.84 1.32 6.69
N ILE A 12 -9.02 2.35 6.86
CA ILE A 12 -7.55 2.23 6.92
C ILE A 12 -7.17 1.45 8.17
N LEU A 13 -7.78 1.78 9.30
CA LEU A 13 -7.59 1.04 10.55
C LEU A 13 -8.04 -0.42 10.42
N ALA A 14 -9.21 -0.66 9.82
CA ALA A 14 -9.72 -2.02 9.62
C ALA A 14 -8.79 -2.86 8.73
N ILE A 15 -8.31 -2.30 7.61
CA ILE A 15 -7.33 -2.97 6.73
C ILE A 15 -6.05 -3.28 7.51
N ALA A 16 -5.52 -2.33 8.28
CA ALA A 16 -4.32 -2.54 9.09
C ALA A 16 -4.50 -3.63 10.15
N GLN A 17 -5.69 -3.78 10.73
CA GLN A 17 -6.01 -4.88 11.64
C GLN A 17 -6.06 -6.22 10.92
N GLN A 18 -6.66 -6.28 9.73
CA GLN A 18 -6.69 -7.48 8.90
C GLN A 18 -5.28 -7.95 8.52
N ILE A 19 -4.37 -7.01 8.19
CA ILE A 19 -2.96 -7.36 7.92
C ILE A 19 -2.30 -7.96 9.17
N ASN A 20 -2.43 -7.31 10.35
CA ASN A 20 -1.81 -7.84 11.57
C ASN A 20 -2.38 -9.22 11.92
N GLY A 21 -3.70 -9.39 11.85
CA GLY A 21 -4.36 -10.68 12.15
C GLY A 21 -3.94 -11.79 11.17
N ALA A 22 -3.88 -11.49 9.87
CA ALA A 22 -3.42 -12.46 8.87
C ALA A 22 -1.95 -12.87 9.12
N TYR A 23 -1.08 -11.91 9.45
CA TYR A 23 0.31 -12.20 9.80
C TYR A 23 0.44 -13.05 11.06
N GLU A 24 -0.27 -12.70 12.13
CA GLU A 24 -0.26 -13.42 13.41
C GLU A 24 -0.77 -14.86 13.28
N LYS A 25 -1.77 -15.09 12.43
CA LYS A 25 -2.34 -16.42 12.15
C LYS A 25 -1.56 -17.22 11.10
N GLY A 26 -0.53 -16.64 10.48
CA GLY A 26 0.26 -17.30 9.46
C GLY A 26 -0.39 -17.39 8.08
N TRP A 27 -1.43 -16.60 7.82
CA TRP A 27 -2.08 -16.48 6.51
C TRP A 27 -1.33 -15.46 5.65
N TYR A 28 -0.13 -15.82 5.20
CA TYR A 28 0.79 -14.87 4.58
C TYR A 28 0.33 -14.38 3.19
N ASP A 29 -0.37 -15.20 2.41
CA ASP A 29 -0.95 -14.74 1.14
C ASP A 29 -2.02 -13.68 1.39
N ALA A 30 -2.93 -13.94 2.34
CA ALA A 30 -3.94 -12.96 2.76
C ALA A 30 -3.28 -11.69 3.31
N CYS A 31 -2.19 -11.82 4.08
CA CYS A 31 -1.41 -10.70 4.56
C CYS A 31 -0.86 -9.84 3.41
N ALA A 32 -0.24 -10.46 2.41
CA ALA A 32 0.30 -9.77 1.23
C ALA A 32 -0.79 -9.06 0.41
N VAL A 33 -1.94 -9.71 0.20
CA VAL A 33 -3.09 -9.12 -0.50
C VAL A 33 -3.63 -7.91 0.26
N MET A 34 -3.72 -8.00 1.59
CA MET A 34 -4.19 -6.88 2.41
C MET A 34 -3.18 -5.72 2.45
N ILE A 35 -1.87 -6.00 2.41
CA ILE A 35 -0.82 -4.98 2.25
C ILE A 35 -0.99 -4.25 0.91
N ARG A 36 -1.20 -5.00 -0.18
CA ARG A 36 -1.50 -4.44 -1.52
C ARG A 36 -2.71 -3.50 -1.47
N ARG A 37 -3.81 -3.93 -0.85
CA ARG A 37 -5.03 -3.12 -0.68
C ARG A 37 -4.77 -1.83 0.13
N LEU A 38 -3.98 -1.91 1.19
CA LEU A 38 -3.64 -0.74 2.01
C LEU A 38 -2.84 0.29 1.21
N ILE A 39 -1.81 -0.16 0.48
CA ILE A 39 -0.95 0.71 -0.34
C ILE A 39 -1.79 1.38 -1.44
N GLU A 40 -2.62 0.62 -2.13
CA GLU A 40 -3.53 1.13 -3.17
C GLU A 40 -4.43 2.24 -2.62
N THR A 41 -5.06 1.98 -1.47
CA THR A 41 -5.90 2.94 -0.77
C THR A 41 -5.12 4.23 -0.45
N LEU A 42 -3.95 4.10 0.19
CA LEU A 42 -3.17 5.27 0.62
C LEU A 42 -2.58 6.08 -0.53
N ILE A 43 -2.24 5.44 -1.65
CA ILE A 43 -1.85 6.17 -2.86
C ILE A 43 -3.03 7.01 -3.35
N ILE A 44 -4.23 6.44 -3.46
CA ILE A 44 -5.44 7.16 -3.89
C ILE A 44 -5.71 8.35 -2.97
N GLU A 45 -5.67 8.14 -1.64
CA GLU A 45 -5.82 9.22 -0.64
C GLU A 45 -4.83 10.37 -0.87
N THR A 46 -3.59 10.04 -1.23
CA THR A 46 -2.54 11.03 -1.48
C THR A 46 -2.85 11.84 -2.74
N PHE A 47 -3.20 11.18 -3.84
CA PHE A 47 -3.59 11.88 -5.07
C PHE A 47 -4.85 12.76 -4.89
N GLU A 48 -5.84 12.29 -4.13
CA GLU A 48 -7.03 13.08 -3.79
C GLU A 48 -6.69 14.29 -2.93
N LYS A 49 -5.86 14.11 -1.89
CA LYS A 49 -5.38 15.20 -1.01
C LYS A 49 -4.72 16.33 -1.80
N HIS A 50 -3.91 15.98 -2.78
CA HIS A 50 -3.18 16.93 -3.64
C HIS A 50 -4.00 17.40 -4.85
N ARG A 51 -5.29 17.03 -4.97
CA ARG A 51 -6.20 17.40 -6.07
C ARG A 51 -5.71 17.01 -7.46
N VAL A 52 -4.93 15.92 -7.55
CA VAL A 52 -4.37 15.39 -8.80
C VAL A 52 -4.89 13.99 -9.14
N ALA A 53 -6.01 13.57 -8.54
CA ALA A 53 -6.65 12.28 -8.77
C ALA A 53 -6.99 11.99 -10.24
N HIS A 54 -7.16 13.01 -11.09
CA HIS A 54 -7.37 12.82 -12.53
C HIS A 54 -6.19 12.12 -13.24
N LYS A 55 -4.97 12.20 -12.68
CA LYS A 55 -3.78 11.53 -13.23
C LYS A 55 -3.78 10.01 -13.02
N ILE A 56 -4.61 9.53 -12.10
CA ILE A 56 -4.69 8.11 -11.72
C ILE A 56 -6.07 7.50 -12.00
N LYS A 57 -6.85 8.12 -12.88
CA LYS A 57 -8.12 7.60 -13.37
C LYS A 57 -8.00 7.21 -14.83
N GLY A 58 -8.60 6.07 -15.18
CA GLY A 58 -8.75 5.63 -16.56
C GLY A 58 -9.85 6.39 -17.29
N PRO A 59 -10.04 6.12 -18.59
CA PRO A 59 -11.08 6.76 -19.40
C PRO A 59 -12.51 6.54 -18.88
N SER A 60 -12.77 5.44 -18.16
CA SER A 60 -14.06 5.14 -17.53
C SER A 60 -14.33 5.94 -16.25
N GLY A 61 -13.34 6.66 -15.72
CA GLY A 61 -13.42 7.36 -14.44
C GLY A 61 -13.02 6.52 -13.24
N ASP A 62 -12.75 5.22 -13.44
CA ASP A 62 -12.24 4.31 -12.40
C ASP A 62 -10.77 4.57 -12.09
N TYR A 63 -10.35 4.28 -10.86
CA TYR A 63 -8.94 4.32 -10.48
C TYR A 63 -8.14 3.22 -11.19
N LEU A 64 -6.90 3.55 -11.56
CA LEU A 64 -5.97 2.60 -12.17
C LEU A 64 -5.61 1.46 -11.21
N PHE A 65 -5.14 0.33 -11.76
CA PHE A 65 -4.61 -0.77 -10.95
C PHE A 65 -3.30 -0.40 -10.26
N LEU A 66 -2.95 -1.10 -9.17
CA LEU A 66 -1.77 -0.81 -8.35
C LEU A 66 -0.47 -0.61 -9.15
N ARG A 67 -0.23 -1.37 -10.22
CA ARG A 67 0.96 -1.19 -11.07
C ARG A 67 1.06 0.25 -11.59
N ASP A 68 -0.03 0.75 -12.15
CA ASP A 68 -0.07 2.04 -12.83
C ASP A 68 -0.22 3.17 -11.81
N LEU A 69 -0.86 2.91 -10.67
CA LEU A 69 -0.83 3.81 -9.50
C LEU A 69 0.59 4.04 -8.99
N ILE A 70 1.39 2.98 -8.83
CA ILE A 70 2.79 3.10 -8.42
C ILE A 70 3.57 3.89 -9.47
N ALA A 71 3.40 3.59 -10.76
CA ALA A 71 4.08 4.32 -11.82
C ALA A 71 3.79 5.83 -11.75
N ALA A 72 2.52 6.22 -11.56
CA ALA A 72 2.13 7.61 -11.36
C ALA A 72 2.74 8.20 -10.09
N THR A 73 2.72 7.49 -8.95
CA THR A 73 3.34 7.95 -7.70
C THR A 73 4.83 8.24 -7.86
N LEU A 74 5.57 7.42 -8.61
CA LEU A 74 7.01 7.58 -8.81
C LEU A 74 7.37 8.80 -9.67
N GLN A 75 6.45 9.23 -10.54
CA GLN A 75 6.61 10.36 -11.46
C GLN A 75 5.96 11.65 -10.94
N GLU A 76 5.25 11.59 -9.82
CA GLU A 76 4.49 12.73 -9.32
C GLU A 76 5.41 13.82 -8.75
N THR A 77 4.97 15.07 -8.94
CA THR A 77 5.69 16.29 -8.54
C THR A 77 4.89 17.16 -7.57
N ALA A 78 3.60 16.88 -7.36
CA ALA A 78 2.74 17.57 -6.39
C ALA A 78 3.11 17.29 -4.93
N TRP A 79 3.84 16.20 -4.67
CA TRP A 79 4.55 15.93 -3.43
C TRP A 79 5.91 15.30 -3.76
N ASN A 80 6.75 15.06 -2.75
CA ASN A 80 8.08 14.47 -2.93
C ASN A 80 8.14 13.04 -2.37
N PRO A 81 7.98 11.99 -3.20
CA PRO A 81 8.17 10.62 -2.76
C PRO A 81 9.62 10.38 -2.33
N SER A 82 9.84 9.86 -1.12
CA SER A 82 11.18 9.57 -0.62
C SER A 82 11.85 8.44 -1.39
N ARG A 83 13.18 8.35 -1.31
CA ARG A 83 13.95 7.23 -1.89
C ARG A 83 13.49 5.87 -1.35
N ASN A 84 13.06 5.81 -0.08
CA ASN A 84 12.57 4.59 0.54
C ASN A 84 11.21 4.19 -0.03
N LEU A 85 10.28 5.14 -0.16
CA LEU A 85 8.99 4.90 -0.81
C LEU A 85 9.18 4.38 -2.25
N LYS A 86 10.06 5.04 -3.02
CA LYS A 86 10.36 4.66 -4.40
C LYS A 86 10.91 3.24 -4.53
N SER A 87 11.80 2.82 -3.63
CA SER A 87 12.42 1.49 -3.68
C SER A 87 11.55 0.38 -3.06
N ALA A 88 10.67 0.70 -2.11
CA ALA A 88 9.83 -0.27 -1.42
C ALA A 88 8.57 -0.63 -2.22
N LEU A 89 7.89 0.33 -2.86
CA LEU A 89 6.63 0.09 -3.58
C LEU A 89 6.69 -1.08 -4.57
N PRO A 90 7.74 -1.21 -5.43
CA PRO A 90 7.84 -2.35 -6.35
C PRO A 90 7.92 -3.71 -5.64
N LYS A 91 8.62 -3.80 -4.51
CA LYS A 91 8.77 -5.05 -3.73
C LYS A 91 7.45 -5.46 -3.09
N LEU A 92 6.73 -4.50 -2.52
CA LEU A 92 5.44 -4.75 -1.87
C LEU A 92 4.37 -5.14 -2.89
N LYS A 93 4.42 -4.57 -4.10
CA LYS A 93 3.61 -5.01 -5.23
C LYS A 93 3.94 -6.44 -5.63
N ASP A 94 5.23 -6.79 -5.78
CA ASP A 94 5.66 -8.12 -6.23
C ASP A 94 5.14 -9.26 -5.34
N VAL A 95 5.29 -9.14 -4.00
CA VAL A 95 4.77 -10.17 -3.08
C VAL A 95 3.24 -10.25 -3.11
N GLY A 96 2.56 -9.10 -3.27
CA GLY A 96 1.11 -9.03 -3.39
C GLY A 96 0.60 -9.73 -4.65
N ASP A 97 1.20 -9.43 -5.81
CA ASP A 97 0.81 -10.01 -7.09
C ASP A 97 1.10 -11.52 -7.17
N LYS A 98 2.23 -11.96 -6.59
CA LYS A 98 2.52 -13.39 -6.46
C LYS A 98 1.45 -14.09 -5.62
N SER A 99 1.07 -13.51 -4.49
CA SER A 99 0.06 -14.08 -3.58
C SER A 99 -1.36 -14.07 -4.17
N SER A 100 -1.69 -13.12 -5.06
CA SER A 100 -3.04 -13.00 -5.64
C SER A 100 -3.22 -13.73 -6.97
N HIS A 101 -2.16 -13.91 -7.75
CA HIS A 101 -2.28 -14.35 -9.15
C HIS A 101 -1.42 -15.57 -9.51
N ASN A 102 -0.39 -15.90 -8.74
CA ASN A 102 0.47 -17.03 -9.06
C ASN A 102 -0.01 -18.31 -8.34
N ARG A 103 -0.62 -19.23 -9.09
CA ARG A 103 -1.13 -20.51 -8.58
C ARG A 103 -0.09 -21.43 -7.92
N PHE A 104 1.20 -21.21 -8.18
CA PHE A 104 2.29 -22.02 -7.63
C PHE A 104 3.01 -21.33 -6.47
N PHE A 105 2.68 -20.07 -6.20
CA PHE A 105 3.25 -19.33 -5.09
C PHE A 105 2.29 -19.43 -3.89
N VAL A 106 2.86 -19.77 -2.74
CA VAL A 106 2.18 -19.71 -1.44
C VAL A 106 3.13 -18.97 -0.51
N ALA A 107 2.75 -17.77 -0.11
CA ALA A 107 3.59 -16.94 0.73
C ALA A 107 3.89 -17.64 2.06
N LYS A 108 5.13 -17.50 2.51
CA LYS A 108 5.57 -17.95 3.84
C LYS A 108 5.99 -16.75 4.65
N ARG A 109 6.25 -16.98 5.95
CA ARG A 109 6.75 -15.94 6.85
C ARG A 109 7.99 -15.24 6.29
N GLY A 110 8.90 -16.01 5.67
CA GLY A 110 10.14 -15.51 5.10
C GLY A 110 9.94 -14.53 3.93
N ASP A 111 8.78 -14.55 3.27
CA ASP A 111 8.46 -13.61 2.20
C ASP A 111 7.92 -12.27 2.74
N ILE A 112 7.27 -12.29 3.91
CA ILE A 112 6.63 -11.09 4.50
C ILE A 112 7.52 -10.42 5.54
N GLN A 113 8.18 -11.20 6.40
CA GLN A 113 8.94 -10.68 7.54
C GLN A 113 10.05 -9.69 7.15
N PRO A 114 10.84 -9.93 6.08
CA PRO A 114 11.84 -8.95 5.63
C PRO A 114 11.24 -7.62 5.15
N LEU A 115 9.96 -7.62 4.74
CA LEU A 115 9.28 -6.44 4.20
C LEU A 115 8.65 -5.57 5.29
N ILE A 116 8.64 -5.97 6.56
CA ILE A 116 7.98 -5.22 7.64
C ILE A 116 8.51 -3.78 7.77
N GLY A 117 9.82 -3.57 7.60
CA GLY A 117 10.43 -2.24 7.62
C GLY A 117 9.97 -1.36 6.45
N ASP A 118 9.92 -1.95 5.26
CA ASP A 118 9.44 -1.30 4.04
C ASP A 118 7.95 -0.95 4.16
N ILE A 119 7.11 -1.89 4.63
CA ILE A 119 5.67 -1.67 4.86
C ILE A 119 5.46 -0.52 5.83
N ARG A 120 6.15 -0.51 6.97
CA ARG A 120 6.03 0.56 7.97
C ARG A 120 6.36 1.92 7.35
N SER A 121 7.49 2.00 6.65
CA SER A 121 7.98 3.26 6.08
C SER A 121 7.04 3.81 5.01
N VAL A 122 6.58 2.93 4.09
CA VAL A 122 5.63 3.28 3.03
C VAL A 122 4.30 3.75 3.61
N VAL A 123 3.71 2.99 4.53
CA VAL A 123 2.43 3.35 5.15
C VAL A 123 2.55 4.66 5.91
N GLN A 124 3.64 4.85 6.65
CA GLN A 124 3.87 6.08 7.40
C GLN A 124 3.94 7.27 6.47
N GLU A 125 4.81 7.21 5.46
CA GLU A 125 4.98 8.32 4.51
C GLU A 125 3.68 8.66 3.78
N LEU A 126 2.94 7.68 3.26
CA LEU A 126 1.69 7.95 2.56
C LEU A 126 0.60 8.51 3.49
N LEU A 127 0.58 8.13 4.78
CA LEU A 127 -0.33 8.75 5.76
C LEU A 127 -0.01 10.23 5.98
N TYR A 128 1.28 10.61 6.00
CA TYR A 128 1.70 12.01 6.09
C TYR A 128 1.35 12.78 4.81
N GLN A 129 1.69 12.24 3.63
CA GLN A 129 1.43 12.90 2.35
C GLN A 129 -0.08 13.07 2.08
N SER A 130 -0.91 12.10 2.49
CA SER A 130 -2.38 12.21 2.41
C SER A 130 -3.00 13.15 3.46
N GLY A 131 -2.21 13.66 4.41
CA GLY A 131 -2.70 14.50 5.50
C GLY A 131 -3.63 13.77 6.48
N LEU A 132 -3.58 12.44 6.51
CA LEU A 132 -4.33 11.59 7.44
C LEU A 132 -3.62 11.45 8.79
N LYS A 133 -2.36 11.87 8.87
CA LYS A 133 -1.57 11.93 10.09
C LYS A 133 -0.70 13.19 10.11
N GLN A 134 -0.58 13.80 11.29
CA GLN A 134 0.25 14.98 11.56
C GLN A 134 1.58 14.61 12.21
#